data_AF-A0A8C5QUU0-F1
#
_entry.id   AF-A0A8C5QUU0-F1
#
_cell.length_a   1.000
_cell.length_b   1.000
_cell.length_c   1.000
_cell.angle_alpha   90.00
_cell.angle_beta   90.00
_cell.angle_gamma   90.00
#
_symmetry.space_group_name_H-M   'P 1'
#
loop_
_entity.id
_entity.type
_entity.pdbx_description
1 polymer ?
#
loop_
_entity_poly.entity_id
_entity_poly.type
_entity_poly.pdbx_seq_one_letter_code
_entity_poly.pdbx_strand_id
1 'polypeptide(L)'
;ITGSILLSCLKGWKFVGSSCYFFSVIEKKWEEARDDCVKREKSSDLQPHYKKFKNWIGLRRDDKIPDVWKWLDGTEPGFKKWNLGKPNNYGDRENCGEIKSGAWNDAYCDSTSDVR
;
A
#
# COMPACT_ATOMS: atom_id res chain seq x y z
N ILE A 1 9.85 -35.63 -10.64
CA ILE A 1 10.65 -34.38 -10.57
C ILE A 1 9.64 -33.24 -10.61
N THR A 2 9.28 -32.67 -9.46
CA THR A 2 8.28 -31.59 -9.38
C THR A 2 8.91 -30.29 -9.83
N GLY A 3 8.43 -29.76 -10.96
CA GLY A 3 8.91 -28.50 -11.53
C GLY A 3 8.72 -27.37 -10.52
N SER A 4 9.82 -26.72 -10.16
CA SER A 4 9.81 -25.46 -9.44
C SER A 4 9.04 -24.45 -10.27
N ILE A 5 7.81 -24.13 -9.87
CA ILE A 5 7.12 -22.93 -10.35
C ILE A 5 7.96 -21.78 -9.85
N LEU A 6 8.78 -21.20 -10.73
CA LEU A 6 9.43 -19.94 -10.46
C LEU A 6 8.29 -18.93 -10.27
N LEU A 7 7.99 -18.55 -9.02
CA LEU A 7 7.08 -17.43 -8.72
C LEU A 7 7.74 -16.13 -9.20
N SER A 8 7.74 -15.91 -10.51
CA SER A 8 8.13 -14.66 -11.11
C SER A 8 6.93 -13.72 -11.09
N CYS A 9 7.14 -12.48 -10.66
CA CYS A 9 6.10 -11.46 -10.74
C CYS A 9 5.73 -11.15 -12.20
N LEU A 10 4.49 -10.68 -12.39
CA LEU A 10 4.05 -10.14 -13.68
C LEU A 10 5.00 -9.01 -14.12
N LYS A 11 5.11 -8.80 -15.44
CA LYS A 11 5.91 -7.68 -15.97
C LYS A 11 5.46 -6.36 -15.33
N GLY A 12 6.43 -5.56 -14.89
CA GLY A 12 6.17 -4.29 -14.18
C GLY A 12 6.03 -4.42 -12.66
N TRP A 13 5.76 -5.62 -12.15
CA TRP A 13 5.72 -5.90 -10.71
C TRP A 13 7.11 -6.25 -10.20
N LYS A 14 7.36 -5.98 -8.92
CA LYS A 14 8.64 -6.23 -8.25
C LYS A 14 8.43 -7.24 -7.13
N PHE A 15 9.26 -8.27 -7.11
CA PHE A 15 9.29 -9.25 -6.03
C PHE A 15 9.97 -8.62 -4.80
N VAL A 16 9.25 -8.55 -3.68
CA VAL A 16 9.76 -8.03 -2.41
C VAL A 16 9.37 -9.00 -1.30
N GLY A 17 10.36 -9.57 -0.62
CA GLY A 17 10.12 -10.60 0.40
C GLY A 17 9.51 -11.86 -0.22
N SER A 18 8.21 -12.07 -0.03
CA SER A 18 7.46 -13.23 -0.51
C SER A 18 6.34 -12.90 -1.51
N SER A 19 6.18 -11.63 -1.88
CA SER A 19 5.03 -11.16 -2.65
C SER A 19 5.45 -10.19 -3.76
N CYS A 20 4.57 -10.01 -4.75
CA CYS A 20 4.76 -9.10 -5.87
C CYS A 20 4.05 -7.78 -5.59
N TYR A 21 4.74 -6.67 -5.84
CA TYR A 21 4.25 -5.31 -5.60
C TYR A 21 4.33 -4.47 -6.86
N PHE A 22 3.33 -3.61 -7.08
CA PHE A 22 3.31 -2.71 -8.22
C PHE A 22 3.51 -1.28 -7.73
N PHE A 23 4.62 -0.67 -8.14
CA PHE A 23 4.93 0.70 -7.79
C PHE A 23 4.44 1.63 -8.88
N SER A 24 3.25 2.20 -8.67
CA SER A 24 2.73 3.24 -9.55
C SER A 24 3.52 4.55 -9.37
N VAL A 25 3.42 5.43 -10.37
CA VAL A 25 3.99 6.81 -10.36
C VAL A 25 2.92 7.89 -10.42
N ILE A 26 1.66 7.49 -10.47
CA ILE A 26 0.52 8.36 -10.69
C ILE A 26 -0.07 8.67 -9.33
N GLU A 27 0.17 9.89 -8.86
CA GLU A 27 -0.40 10.37 -7.60
C GLU A 27 -1.94 10.38 -7.68
N LYS A 28 -2.57 9.75 -6.70
CA LYS A 28 -4.00 9.48 -6.59
C LYS A 28 -4.46 9.65 -5.14
N LYS A 29 -5.76 9.82 -4.95
CA LYS A 29 -6.36 9.62 -3.62
C LYS A 29 -6.29 8.15 -3.24
N TRP A 30 -6.40 7.84 -1.95
CA TRP A 30 -6.24 6.46 -1.48
C TRP A 30 -7.25 5.52 -2.12
N GLU A 31 -8.52 5.91 -2.21
CA GLU A 31 -9.57 5.10 -2.84
C GLU A 31 -9.31 4.89 -4.33
N GLU A 32 -8.92 5.94 -5.04
CA GLU A 32 -8.59 5.86 -6.47
C GLU A 32 -7.41 4.92 -6.69
N ALA A 33 -6.36 5.03 -5.88
CA ALA A 33 -5.18 4.19 -5.97
C ALA A 33 -5.47 2.72 -5.59
N ARG A 34 -6.36 2.48 -4.62
CA ARG A 34 -6.85 1.14 -4.29
C ARG A 34 -7.57 0.52 -5.48
N ASP A 35 -8.53 1.23 -6.08
CA ASP A 35 -9.30 0.72 -7.22
C ASP A 35 -8.39 0.44 -8.41
N ASP A 36 -7.38 1.28 -8.60
CA ASP A 36 -6.33 1.15 -9.60
C ASP A 36 -5.46 -0.11 -9.38
N CYS A 37 -5.11 -0.41 -8.12
CA CYS A 37 -4.40 -1.61 -7.70
C CYS A 37 -5.23 -2.88 -7.96
N VAL A 38 -6.49 -2.90 -7.54
CA VAL A 38 -7.41 -4.04 -7.75
C VAL A 38 -7.65 -4.31 -9.24
N LYS A 39 -7.72 -3.27 -10.07
CA LYS A 39 -7.81 -3.42 -11.54
C LYS A 39 -6.52 -4.00 -12.14
N ARG A 40 -5.36 -3.63 -11.60
CA ARG A 40 -4.03 -4.08 -12.07
C ARG A 40 -3.68 -5.51 -11.74
N GLU A 41 -4.31 -6.14 -10.75
CA GLU A 41 -4.17 -7.59 -10.51
C GLU A 41 -4.54 -8.44 -11.75
N LYS A 42 -5.11 -7.83 -12.79
CA LYS A 42 -5.49 -8.45 -14.07
C LYS A 42 -4.65 -8.04 -15.29
N SER A 43 -3.60 -7.21 -15.16
CA SER A 43 -2.85 -6.70 -16.33
C SER A 43 -1.35 -6.45 -16.06
N SER A 44 -0.52 -6.68 -17.08
CA SER A 44 0.96 -6.69 -17.06
C SER A 44 1.64 -5.45 -17.67
N ASP A 45 0.90 -4.37 -17.95
CA ASP A 45 1.30 -3.46 -19.04
C ASP A 45 1.99 -2.16 -18.64
N LEU A 46 2.59 -2.05 -17.45
CA LEU A 46 3.19 -0.78 -17.03
C LEU A 46 4.65 -0.89 -16.57
N GLN A 47 5.46 0.09 -16.98
CA GLN A 47 6.84 0.26 -16.55
C GLN A 47 6.88 1.05 -15.23
N PRO A 48 7.48 0.50 -14.15
CA PRO A 48 7.64 1.25 -12.91
C PRO A 48 8.82 2.23 -13.05
N HIS A 49 8.53 3.52 -13.05
CA HIS A 49 9.48 4.51 -12.58
C HIS A 49 9.27 4.69 -11.07
N TYR A 50 10.31 4.98 -10.29
CA TYR A 50 10.20 5.02 -8.83
C TYR A 50 10.36 6.46 -8.35
N LYS A 51 9.31 7.03 -7.73
CA LYS A 51 9.42 8.24 -6.91
C LYS A 51 9.51 7.85 -5.44
N LYS A 52 10.52 8.40 -4.76
CA LYS A 52 11.14 7.79 -3.56
C LYS A 52 10.53 8.21 -2.21
N PHE A 53 9.49 9.05 -2.18
CA PHE A 53 9.19 9.81 -0.95
C PHE A 53 7.90 9.44 -0.20
N LYS A 54 6.80 9.12 -0.89
CA LYS A 54 5.49 8.92 -0.25
C LYS A 54 4.60 8.01 -1.11
N ASN A 55 4.22 6.84 -0.61
CA ASN A 55 3.36 5.89 -1.32
C ASN A 55 2.28 5.36 -0.39
N TRP A 56 1.00 5.43 -0.79
CA TRP A 56 -0.06 4.65 -0.20
C TRP A 56 0.33 3.17 -0.03
N ILE A 57 -0.19 2.57 1.03
CA ILE A 57 -0.22 1.13 1.20
C ILE A 57 -1.66 0.72 1.39
N GLY A 58 -1.94 -0.56 1.18
CA GLY A 58 -3.28 -1.12 1.39
C GLY A 58 -3.76 -1.12 2.84
N LEU A 59 -3.20 -0.28 3.71
CA LEU A 59 -3.51 -0.21 5.14
C LEU A 59 -4.56 0.89 5.37
N ARG A 60 -5.63 0.58 6.12
CA ARG A 60 -6.69 1.52 6.46
C ARG A 60 -7.13 1.34 7.92
N ARG A 61 -7.51 2.43 8.58
CA ARG A 61 -8.12 2.39 9.92
C ARG A 61 -9.50 1.72 9.83
N ASP A 62 -9.82 0.87 10.81
CA ASP A 62 -11.13 0.23 10.90
C ASP A 62 -12.20 1.28 11.23
N ASP A 63 -13.27 1.30 10.45
CA ASP A 63 -14.35 2.29 10.60
C ASP A 63 -15.19 2.07 11.89
N LYS A 64 -15.11 0.89 12.51
CA LYS A 64 -15.91 0.50 13.69
C LYS A 64 -15.10 0.48 14.97
N ILE A 65 -13.82 0.14 14.88
CA ILE A 65 -12.93 0.01 16.03
C ILE A 65 -11.80 1.04 15.89
N PRO A 66 -11.91 2.18 16.59
CA PRO A 66 -10.83 3.16 16.64
C PRO A 66 -9.50 2.47 17.00
N ASP A 67 -8.43 2.89 16.33
CA ASP A 67 -7.05 2.40 16.49
C ASP A 67 -6.72 1.00 15.95
N VAL A 68 -7.70 0.27 15.41
CA VAL A 68 -7.43 -0.94 14.62
C VAL A 68 -7.09 -0.55 13.19
N TRP A 69 -6.08 -1.21 12.61
CA TRP A 69 -5.64 -1.03 11.23
C TRP A 69 -5.69 -2.36 10.51
N LYS A 70 -6.23 -2.38 9.30
CA LYS A 70 -6.39 -3.57 8.47
C LYS A 70 -5.83 -3.36 7.08
N TRP A 71 -5.34 -4.44 6.48
CA TRP A 71 -5.01 -4.50 5.07
C TRP A 71 -6.29 -4.55 4.22
N LEU A 72 -6.16 -4.39 2.90
CA LEU A 72 -7.29 -4.42 1.95
C LEU A 72 -8.08 -5.74 1.98
N ASP A 73 -7.43 -6.83 2.37
CA ASP A 73 -8.04 -8.16 2.53
C ASP A 73 -8.74 -8.34 3.90
N GLY A 74 -8.73 -7.31 4.75
CA GLY A 74 -9.34 -7.30 6.07
C GLY A 74 -8.46 -7.88 7.18
N THR A 75 -7.26 -8.38 6.87
CA THR A 75 -6.34 -8.92 7.88
C THR A 75 -5.63 -7.81 8.65
N GLU A 76 -5.31 -8.07 9.91
CA GLU A 76 -4.50 -7.15 10.71
C GLU A 76 -2.99 -7.35 10.43
N PRO A 77 -2.16 -6.29 10.51
CA PRO A 77 -0.73 -6.43 10.34
C PRO A 77 -0.07 -7.27 11.44
N GLY A 78 0.61 -8.35 11.04
CA GLY A 78 1.44 -9.16 11.95
C GLY A 78 2.72 -8.46 12.45
N PHE A 79 3.13 -7.37 11.80
CA PHE A 79 4.17 -6.47 12.29
C PHE A 79 3.72 -5.02 12.05
N LYS A 80 4.22 -4.07 12.85
CA LYS A 80 3.92 -2.64 12.68
C LYS A 80 5.22 -1.88 12.53
N LYS A 81 5.34 -1.06 11.49
CA LYS A 81 6.54 -0.25 11.22
C LYS A 81 6.20 1.23 11.11
N TRP A 82 5.51 1.76 12.11
CA TRP A 82 5.15 3.19 12.18
C TRP A 82 6.37 4.10 12.28
N ASN A 83 6.26 5.29 11.71
CA ASN A 83 7.13 6.40 12.03
C ASN A 83 6.97 6.79 13.51
N LEU A 84 7.97 7.47 14.06
CA LEU A 84 7.89 7.99 15.42
C LEU A 84 6.66 8.89 15.59
N GLY A 85 5.86 8.62 16.62
CA GLY A 85 4.64 9.38 16.91
C GLY A 85 3.45 9.03 16.01
N LYS A 86 3.49 7.92 15.27
CA LYS A 86 2.40 7.48 14.38
C LYS A 86 1.84 6.12 14.82
N PRO A 87 0.56 5.82 14.54
CA PRO A 87 -0.45 6.74 13.99
C PRO A 87 -0.87 7.77 15.05
N ASN A 88 -1.18 9.01 14.65
CA ASN A 88 -1.62 10.07 15.58
C ASN A 88 -3.03 10.59 15.28
N ASN A 89 -3.69 10.05 14.26
CA ASN A 89 -5.04 10.40 13.83
C ASN A 89 -5.25 11.92 13.73
N TYR A 90 -4.32 12.65 13.11
CA TYR A 90 -4.37 14.11 13.15
C TYR A 90 -5.72 14.65 12.66
N GLY A 91 -6.34 15.55 13.44
CA GLY A 91 -7.65 16.11 13.12
C GLY A 91 -8.77 15.07 12.93
N ASP A 92 -8.63 13.89 13.54
CA ASP A 92 -9.57 12.76 13.50
C ASP A 92 -9.94 12.26 12.10
N ARG A 93 -9.02 12.44 11.13
CA ARG A 93 -9.28 12.15 9.71
C ARG A 93 -8.17 11.35 9.01
N GLU A 94 -7.10 10.98 9.71
CA GLU A 94 -6.01 10.18 9.14
C GLU A 94 -6.34 8.68 9.20
N ASN A 95 -7.14 8.25 8.24
CA ASN A 95 -7.68 6.88 8.16
C ASN A 95 -6.97 6.00 7.13
N CYS A 96 -6.04 6.55 6.35
CA CYS A 96 -5.35 5.84 5.28
C CYS A 96 -3.84 5.75 5.55
N GLY A 97 -3.27 4.58 5.32
CA GLY A 97 -1.86 4.31 5.59
C GLY A 97 -0.99 4.52 4.36
N GLU A 98 0.14 5.18 4.56
CA GLU A 98 1.19 5.37 3.55
C GLU A 98 2.56 4.98 4.10
N ILE A 99 3.53 4.83 3.22
CA ILE A 99 4.94 4.83 3.55
C ILE A 99 5.50 6.19 3.25
N LYS A 100 5.96 6.85 4.31
CA LYS A 100 6.65 8.14 4.27
C LYS A 100 8.02 7.96 4.90
N SER A 101 9.07 8.33 4.18
CA SER A 101 10.47 8.20 4.65
C SER A 101 10.86 6.77 5.09
N GLY A 102 10.27 5.74 4.49
CA GLY A 102 10.64 4.33 4.73
C GLY A 102 9.90 3.61 5.86
N ALA A 103 8.97 4.29 6.55
CA ALA A 103 8.11 3.74 7.59
C ALA A 103 6.66 4.25 7.42
N TRP A 104 5.74 3.68 8.21
CA TRP A 104 4.30 3.86 8.04
C TRP A 104 3.87 5.20 8.62
N ASN A 105 2.92 5.85 7.96
CA ASN A 105 2.32 7.10 8.38
C ASN A 105 0.81 6.98 8.14
N ASP A 106 -0.01 7.44 9.08
CA ASP A 106 -1.42 7.70 8.81
C ASP A 106 -1.56 9.08 8.15
N ALA A 107 -2.47 9.17 7.19
CA ALA A 107 -2.72 10.35 6.38
C ALA A 107 -4.19 10.44 5.97
N TYR A 108 -4.60 11.63 5.53
CA TYR A 108 -5.94 11.85 4.98
C TYR A 108 -6.08 11.10 3.66
N CYS A 109 -7.13 10.32 3.53
CA CYS A 109 -7.41 9.51 2.34
C CYS A 109 -7.56 10.35 1.06
N ASP A 110 -7.99 11.62 1.21
CA ASP A 110 -8.13 12.58 0.12
C ASP A 110 -6.81 13.28 -0.28
N SER A 111 -5.72 13.05 0.47
CA SER A 111 -4.40 13.50 0.08
C SER A 111 -3.90 12.72 -1.14
N THR A 112 -3.00 13.31 -1.91
CA THR A 112 -2.39 12.60 -3.05
C THR A 112 -1.17 11.81 -2.57
N SER A 113 -1.14 10.52 -2.93
CA SER A 113 -0.01 9.60 -2.82
C SER A 113 -0.26 8.41 -3.78
N ASP A 114 0.52 7.33 -3.72
CA ASP A 114 0.38 6.23 -4.68
C ASP A 114 0.59 4.83 -4.09
N VAL A 115 -0.19 3.83 -4.48
CA VAL A 115 -0.20 2.50 -3.83
C VAL A 115 1.06 1.68 -4.17
N ARG A 116 1.59 0.97 -3.16
CA ARG A 116 2.62 -0.07 -3.30
C ARG A 116 2.06 -1.44 -3.63
#